data_AF-A0A8T3W6H2-F1
#
_entry.id   AF-A0A8T3W6H2-F1
#
_cell.length_a   1.000
_cell.length_b   1.000
_cell.length_c   1.000
_cell.angle_alpha   90.00
_cell.angle_beta   90.00
_cell.angle_gamma   90.00
#
_symmetry.space_group_name_H-M   'P 1'
#
loop_
_entity.id
_entity.type
_entity.pdbx_description
1 polymer ?
#
loop_
_entity_poly.entity_id
_entity_poly.type
_entity_poly.pdbx_seq_one_letter_code
_entity_poly.pdbx_strand_id
1 'polypeptide(L)'
;MNKQFPRGDKAALAVIVLIVVLSVVSALTGIPHQFWGSVKDSSGNSAPDGILIVARINGEDVAATTTKNGNYGLGLPQFYIPDPDGNRAGKKIEFFLNNAKVAEYVFTNGGTTEINFVSTESFSSSSSSSSSSSSGGGGGSSSSSSSGGGGGARTTTTQQNTQATACEEKWECSDWLECIGGVEKRVCTDTNNCGTENNKPSEEKECKVENPGTQSGITGAVTGIINGVKNKTVLLAGIIFVLGIAVLTIVFRKKNNFTMNRIK
;
A
#
# COMPACT_ATOMS: atom_id res chain seq x y z
N MET A 1 21.62 17.07 -58.81
CA MET A 1 21.05 15.71 -58.77
C MET A 1 20.35 15.50 -57.44
N ASN A 2 19.04 15.79 -57.37
CA ASN A 2 18.23 15.59 -56.18
C ASN A 2 17.87 14.12 -56.05
N LYS A 3 18.52 13.38 -55.15
CA LYS A 3 18.10 12.03 -54.78
C LYS A 3 16.82 12.15 -53.94
N GLN A 4 15.67 11.99 -54.60
CA GLN A 4 14.40 11.75 -53.93
C GLN A 4 14.51 10.42 -53.17
N PHE A 5 14.59 10.51 -51.84
CA PHE A 5 14.39 9.36 -50.97
C PHE A 5 12.99 8.77 -51.24
N PRO A 6 12.85 7.45 -51.44
CA PRO A 6 11.56 6.84 -51.71
C PRO A 6 10.61 7.11 -50.53
N ARG A 7 9.43 7.68 -50.83
CA ARG A 7 8.39 8.08 -49.86
C ARG A 7 7.93 6.95 -48.91
N GLY A 8 8.24 5.69 -49.21
CA GLY A 8 7.85 4.53 -48.41
C GLY A 8 8.61 4.38 -47.08
N ASP A 9 9.89 4.77 -46.99
CA ASP A 9 10.70 4.51 -45.79
C ASP A 9 10.33 5.44 -44.62
N LYS A 10 9.91 6.68 -44.91
CA LYS A 10 9.45 7.62 -43.87
C LYS A 10 8.10 7.23 -43.29
N ALA A 11 7.22 6.65 -44.10
CA ALA A 11 5.93 6.14 -43.65
C ALA A 11 6.10 4.90 -42.77
N ALA A 12 6.99 3.98 -43.14
CA ALA A 12 7.30 2.80 -42.33
C ALA A 12 7.92 3.19 -40.98
N LEU A 13 8.87 4.14 -40.95
CA LEU A 13 9.47 4.65 -39.71
C LEU A 13 8.44 5.38 -38.84
N ALA A 14 7.55 6.19 -39.42
CA ALA A 14 6.49 6.86 -38.68
C ALA A 14 5.49 5.88 -38.07
N VAL A 15 5.14 4.78 -38.78
CA VAL A 15 4.27 3.72 -38.26
C VAL A 15 4.95 2.93 -37.14
N ILE A 16 6.24 2.61 -37.27
CA ILE A 16 7.00 1.93 -36.21
C ILE A 16 7.14 2.84 -34.98
N VAL A 17 7.44 4.13 -35.16
CA VAL A 17 7.48 5.11 -34.06
C VAL A 17 6.09 5.26 -33.44
N LEU A 18 5.01 5.29 -34.22
CA LEU A 18 3.65 5.34 -33.69
C LEU A 18 3.29 4.07 -32.89
N ILE A 19 3.67 2.88 -33.37
CA ILE A 19 3.45 1.60 -32.66
C ILE A 19 4.30 1.51 -31.40
N VAL A 20 5.55 1.99 -31.42
CA VAL A 20 6.42 2.08 -30.25
C VAL A 20 5.87 3.10 -29.25
N VAL A 21 5.43 4.27 -29.70
CA VAL A 21 4.80 5.29 -28.84
C VAL A 21 3.50 4.76 -28.24
N LEU A 22 2.65 4.06 -29.00
CA LEU A 22 1.42 3.43 -28.50
C LEU A 22 1.68 2.28 -27.52
N SER A 23 2.82 1.59 -27.60
CA SER A 23 3.17 0.53 -26.65
C SER A 23 3.73 1.05 -25.32
N VAL A 24 4.11 2.33 -25.24
CA VAL A 24 4.47 3.01 -23.96
C VAL A 24 3.29 3.75 -23.31
N VAL A 25 2.08 3.74 -23.90
CA VAL A 25 0.89 4.42 -23.34
C VAL A 25 0.29 3.66 -22.13
N SER A 26 0.77 2.46 -21.81
CA SER A 26 0.23 1.62 -20.72
C SER A 26 0.99 1.80 -19.41
N ALA A 27 0.67 2.85 -18.64
CA ALA A 27 0.62 2.83 -17.15
C ALA A 27 0.50 4.25 -16.59
N LEU A 28 -0.66 4.90 -16.74
CA LEU A 28 -0.99 6.03 -15.88
C LEU A 28 -1.44 5.45 -14.54
N THR A 29 -0.59 5.58 -13.51
CA THR A 29 -0.94 5.19 -12.14
C THR A 29 -2.19 5.96 -11.69
N GLY A 30 -3.16 5.27 -11.12
CA GLY A 30 -4.36 5.89 -10.56
C GLY A 30 -4.06 6.68 -9.29
N ILE A 31 -5.02 7.53 -8.90
CA ILE A 31 -4.90 8.40 -7.73
C ILE A 31 -5.46 7.63 -6.52
N PRO A 32 -4.70 7.48 -5.42
CA PRO A 32 -5.17 6.77 -4.24
C PRO A 32 -6.45 7.38 -3.65
N HIS A 33 -7.18 6.57 -2.90
CA HIS A 33 -8.35 7.00 -2.12
C HIS A 33 -8.03 6.92 -0.63
N GLN A 34 -8.22 8.03 0.11
CA GLN A 34 -8.00 8.11 1.55
C GLN A 34 -9.25 7.73 2.35
N PHE A 35 -9.09 6.90 3.38
CA PHE A 35 -10.15 6.53 4.31
C PHE A 35 -9.77 6.92 5.74
N TRP A 36 -10.75 7.36 6.52
CA TRP A 36 -10.57 7.66 7.94
C TRP A 36 -11.87 7.53 8.72
N GLY A 37 -11.78 7.46 10.05
CA GLY A 37 -12.96 7.41 10.91
C GLY A 37 -12.68 6.84 12.30
N SER A 38 -13.73 6.35 12.94
CA SER A 38 -13.69 5.71 14.26
C SER A 38 -14.15 4.27 14.21
N VAL A 39 -13.71 3.48 15.19
CA VAL A 39 -14.09 2.08 15.38
C VAL A 39 -14.69 1.93 16.77
N LYS A 40 -15.91 1.39 16.84
CA LYS A 40 -16.62 1.14 18.10
C LYS A 40 -17.16 -0.28 18.13
N ASP A 41 -17.43 -0.84 19.30
CA ASP A 41 -18.20 -2.08 19.41
C ASP A 41 -19.71 -1.82 19.36
N SER A 42 -20.50 -2.90 19.34
CA SER A 42 -21.96 -2.84 19.42
C SER A 42 -22.51 -2.20 20.70
N SER A 43 -21.69 -2.09 21.74
CA SER A 43 -22.02 -1.45 23.01
C SER A 43 -21.64 0.04 23.05
N GLY A 44 -20.98 0.55 22.00
CA GLY A 44 -20.55 1.93 21.87
C GLY A 44 -19.17 2.24 22.46
N ASN A 45 -18.43 1.25 22.94
CA ASN A 45 -17.06 1.43 23.43
C ASN A 45 -16.10 1.63 22.26
N SER A 46 -15.15 2.55 22.41
CA SER A 46 -14.09 2.76 21.41
C SER A 46 -13.16 1.55 21.32
N ALA A 47 -12.69 1.25 20.10
CA ALA A 47 -11.68 0.23 19.89
C ALA A 47 -10.37 0.56 20.64
N PRO A 48 -9.69 -0.44 21.23
CA PRO A 48 -8.36 -0.25 21.78
C PRO A 48 -7.36 0.08 20.68
N ASP A 49 -6.16 0.47 21.08
CA ASP A 49 -5.07 0.73 20.15
C ASP A 49 -4.57 -0.57 19.52
N GLY A 50 -4.21 -0.51 18.23
CA GLY A 50 -3.62 -1.64 17.51
C GLY A 50 -4.60 -2.61 16.85
N ILE A 51 -5.91 -2.34 16.84
CA ILE A 51 -6.87 -3.17 16.07
C ILE A 51 -6.57 -3.03 14.58
N LEU A 52 -6.35 -4.18 13.92
CA LEU A 52 -5.99 -4.23 12.50
C LEU A 52 -7.23 -4.04 11.61
N ILE A 53 -7.13 -3.08 10.70
CA ILE A 53 -8.12 -2.77 9.67
C ILE A 53 -7.50 -3.12 8.32
N VAL A 54 -8.13 -4.02 7.58
CA VAL A 54 -7.66 -4.46 6.26
C VAL A 54 -8.68 -4.09 5.20
N ALA A 55 -8.23 -3.47 4.12
CA ALA A 55 -9.03 -3.25 2.93
C ALA A 55 -8.69 -4.31 1.88
N ARG A 56 -9.73 -4.97 1.37
CA ARG A 56 -9.65 -5.96 0.28
C ARG A 56 -10.34 -5.46 -0.97
N ILE A 57 -9.79 -5.81 -2.12
CA ILE A 57 -10.47 -5.65 -3.42
C ILE A 57 -10.35 -6.98 -4.15
N ASN A 58 -11.48 -7.54 -4.61
CA ASN A 58 -11.53 -8.85 -5.27
C ASN A 58 -10.91 -10.00 -4.44
N GLY A 59 -10.98 -9.91 -3.11
CA GLY A 59 -10.43 -10.91 -2.20
C GLY A 59 -8.93 -10.77 -1.89
N GLU A 60 -8.22 -9.80 -2.48
CA GLU A 60 -6.80 -9.53 -2.19
C GLU A 60 -6.66 -8.37 -1.21
N ASP A 61 -5.74 -8.49 -0.24
CA ASP A 61 -5.36 -7.42 0.68
C ASP A 61 -4.61 -6.32 -0.06
N VAL A 62 -5.18 -5.12 -0.10
CA VAL A 62 -4.61 -3.98 -0.86
C VAL A 62 -4.05 -2.86 0.01
N ALA A 63 -4.50 -2.77 1.25
CA ALA A 63 -4.02 -1.80 2.24
C ALA A 63 -4.40 -2.26 3.66
N ALA A 64 -3.62 -1.87 4.65
CA ALA A 64 -3.93 -2.10 6.06
C ALA A 64 -3.53 -0.89 6.92
N THR A 65 -4.22 -0.71 8.04
CA THR A 65 -3.93 0.29 9.08
C THR A 65 -4.36 -0.23 10.45
N THR A 66 -4.05 0.52 11.51
CA THR A 66 -4.43 0.17 12.88
C THR A 66 -5.14 1.32 13.57
N THR A 67 -5.99 1.00 14.54
CA THR A 67 -6.63 2.00 15.40
C THR A 67 -5.65 2.63 16.39
N LYS A 68 -5.88 3.91 16.71
CA LYS A 68 -5.24 4.66 17.79
C LYS A 68 -6.27 5.58 18.44
N ASN A 69 -6.45 5.46 19.75
CA ASN A 69 -7.52 6.09 20.53
C ASN A 69 -8.92 5.88 19.92
N GLY A 70 -9.19 4.70 19.37
CA GLY A 70 -10.46 4.36 18.71
C GLY A 70 -10.62 4.93 17.29
N ASN A 71 -9.62 5.64 16.76
CA ASN A 71 -9.68 6.28 15.45
C ASN A 71 -8.64 5.68 14.49
N TYR A 72 -8.83 5.87 13.19
CA TYR A 72 -7.89 5.44 12.16
C TYR A 72 -7.83 6.45 10.99
N GLY A 73 -6.76 6.40 10.19
CA GLY A 73 -6.64 7.13 8.93
C GLY A 73 -6.40 8.65 9.01
N LEU A 74 -6.56 9.28 10.18
CA LEU A 74 -6.24 10.70 10.43
C LEU A 74 -4.81 10.95 10.96
N GLY A 75 -4.15 9.93 11.49
CA GLY A 75 -2.76 10.01 11.98
C GLY A 75 -1.74 9.57 10.94
N LEU A 76 -0.45 9.66 11.29
CA LEU A 76 0.59 8.95 10.56
C LEU A 76 0.64 7.48 11.05
N PRO A 77 0.57 6.49 10.16
CA PRO A 77 0.39 6.61 8.70
C PRO A 77 -1.08 6.82 8.30
N GLN A 78 -1.30 7.69 7.30
CA GLN A 78 -2.61 7.88 6.68
C GLN A 78 -3.06 6.60 5.96
N PHE A 79 -4.35 6.32 5.97
CA PHE A 79 -4.89 5.09 5.37
C PHE A 79 -5.35 5.33 3.93
N TYR A 80 -4.45 5.03 2.99
CA TYR A 80 -4.71 5.11 1.56
C TYR A 80 -4.90 3.73 0.95
N ILE A 81 -5.85 3.63 0.04
CA ILE A 81 -5.96 2.50 -0.88
C ILE A 81 -5.34 2.96 -2.21
N PRO A 82 -4.21 2.38 -2.65
CA PRO A 82 -3.54 2.79 -3.88
C PRO A 82 -4.31 2.31 -5.11
N ASP A 83 -4.01 2.88 -6.28
CA ASP A 83 -4.48 2.38 -7.58
C ASP A 83 -3.29 2.28 -8.56
N PRO A 84 -2.38 1.32 -8.38
CA PRO A 84 -1.12 1.26 -9.13
C PRO A 84 -1.36 1.14 -10.64
N ASP A 85 -2.41 0.43 -11.05
CA ASP A 85 -2.73 0.16 -12.45
C ASP A 85 -3.78 1.12 -13.05
N GLY A 86 -4.28 2.08 -12.27
CA GLY A 86 -5.32 3.02 -12.72
C GLY A 86 -6.66 2.35 -13.03
N ASN A 87 -6.92 1.17 -12.47
CA ASN A 87 -8.05 0.31 -12.83
C ASN A 87 -8.98 -0.02 -11.66
N ARG A 88 -8.81 0.63 -10.50
CA ARG A 88 -9.62 0.35 -9.31
C ARG A 88 -10.89 1.20 -9.21
N ALA A 89 -11.01 2.26 -10.01
CA ALA A 89 -12.24 3.06 -10.09
C ALA A 89 -13.49 2.19 -10.31
N GLY A 90 -14.48 2.34 -9.43
CA GLY A 90 -15.75 1.60 -9.47
C GLY A 90 -15.68 0.19 -8.88
N LYS A 91 -14.50 -0.32 -8.49
CA LYS A 91 -14.40 -1.61 -7.78
C LYS A 91 -14.89 -1.47 -6.34
N LYS A 92 -15.37 -2.58 -5.80
CA LYS A 92 -15.78 -2.67 -4.40
C LYS A 92 -14.56 -2.92 -3.51
N ILE A 93 -14.45 -2.10 -2.48
CA ILE A 93 -13.53 -2.25 -1.35
C ILE A 93 -14.31 -2.89 -0.23
N GLU A 94 -13.79 -3.96 0.33
CA GLU A 94 -14.33 -4.62 1.50
C GLU A 94 -13.42 -4.36 2.68
N PHE A 95 -13.95 -3.83 3.78
CA PHE A 95 -13.19 -3.53 4.98
C PHE A 95 -13.40 -4.64 6.02
N PHE A 96 -12.30 -5.07 6.63
CA PHE A 96 -12.27 -6.12 7.63
C PHE A 96 -11.61 -5.61 8.92
N LEU A 97 -12.22 -5.96 10.07
CA LEU A 97 -11.61 -5.85 11.39
C LEU A 97 -11.35 -7.27 11.90
N ASN A 98 -10.12 -7.61 12.30
CA ASN A 98 -9.78 -8.96 12.79
C ASN A 98 -10.35 -10.09 11.91
N ASN A 99 -10.24 -9.96 10.58
CA ASN A 99 -10.78 -10.89 9.57
C ASN A 99 -12.32 -10.96 9.44
N ALA A 100 -13.10 -10.16 10.17
CA ALA A 100 -14.55 -10.03 9.98
C ALA A 100 -14.90 -8.84 9.07
N LYS A 101 -15.70 -9.06 8.02
CA LYS A 101 -16.16 -7.98 7.12
C LYS A 101 -17.10 -7.05 7.87
N VAL A 102 -16.76 -5.75 7.94
CA VAL A 102 -17.56 -4.73 8.65
C VAL A 102 -18.21 -3.71 7.74
N ALA A 103 -17.65 -3.50 6.55
CA ALA A 103 -18.19 -2.52 5.61
C ALA A 103 -17.77 -2.83 4.16
N GLU A 104 -18.45 -2.17 3.23
CA GLU A 104 -18.11 -2.17 1.81
C GLU A 104 -18.26 -0.75 1.26
N TYR A 105 -17.38 -0.36 0.34
CA TYR A 105 -17.40 0.95 -0.32
C TYR A 105 -16.99 0.84 -1.78
N VAL A 106 -17.38 1.79 -2.62
CA VAL A 106 -16.98 1.83 -4.04
C VAL A 106 -15.79 2.75 -4.22
N PHE A 107 -14.67 2.21 -4.70
CA PHE A 107 -13.44 2.97 -4.89
C PHE A 107 -13.62 4.12 -5.90
N THR A 108 -13.20 5.32 -5.51
CA THR A 108 -13.14 6.51 -6.37
C THR A 108 -11.73 7.10 -6.36
N ASN A 109 -11.17 7.38 -7.54
CA ASN A 109 -9.83 7.96 -7.65
C ASN A 109 -9.79 9.36 -7.00
N GLY A 110 -8.80 9.60 -6.14
CA GLY A 110 -8.61 10.88 -5.45
C GLY A 110 -9.68 11.23 -4.41
N GLY A 111 -10.49 10.26 -3.99
CA GLY A 111 -11.49 10.45 -2.95
C GLY A 111 -10.88 10.53 -1.55
N THR A 112 -11.56 11.26 -0.67
CA THR A 112 -11.35 11.21 0.78
C THR A 112 -12.70 10.88 1.41
N THR A 113 -12.78 9.77 2.13
CA THR A 113 -14.03 9.27 2.70
C THR A 113 -13.89 9.03 4.19
N GLU A 114 -14.83 9.56 4.96
CA GLU A 114 -15.02 9.19 6.36
C GLU A 114 -15.95 7.96 6.45
N ILE A 115 -15.50 6.92 7.14
CA ILE A 115 -16.33 5.75 7.42
C ILE A 115 -16.10 5.26 8.85
N ASN A 116 -17.18 5.14 9.61
CA ASN A 116 -17.14 4.65 10.98
C ASN A 116 -17.49 3.16 11.00
N PHE A 117 -16.67 2.34 11.66
CA PHE A 117 -16.89 0.90 11.75
C PHE A 117 -17.48 0.51 13.09
N VAL A 118 -18.36 -0.50 13.05
CA VAL A 118 -18.89 -1.16 14.25
C VAL A 118 -18.40 -2.60 14.25
N SER A 119 -17.62 -2.96 15.27
CA SER A 119 -17.18 -4.33 15.51
C SER A 119 -18.31 -5.15 16.11
N THR A 120 -18.43 -6.40 15.65
CA THR A 120 -19.31 -7.40 16.27
C THR A 120 -18.72 -7.99 17.55
N GLU A 121 -17.41 -7.80 17.78
CA GLU A 121 -16.73 -8.22 19.01
C GLU A 121 -16.73 -7.09 20.04
N SER A 122 -17.00 -7.44 21.29
CA SER A 122 -17.00 -6.49 22.41
C SER A 122 -15.57 -6.19 22.84
N PHE A 123 -15.18 -4.92 22.85
CA PHE A 123 -13.82 -4.51 23.22
C PHE A 123 -13.57 -4.53 24.75
N SER A 124 -14.55 -4.99 25.54
CA SER A 124 -14.51 -5.00 27.00
C SER A 124 -13.74 -6.18 27.62
N SER A 125 -13.02 -7.02 26.87
CA SER A 125 -12.33 -8.18 27.49
C SER A 125 -11.16 -8.74 26.66
N SER A 126 -10.05 -7.99 26.56
CA SER A 126 -8.71 -8.59 26.36
C SER A 126 -7.59 -7.54 26.41
N SER A 127 -7.28 -7.07 27.60
CA SER A 127 -5.89 -6.84 28.00
C SER A 127 -5.44 -8.05 28.82
N SER A 128 -4.80 -9.03 28.19
CA SER A 128 -3.90 -9.97 28.86
C SER A 128 -3.02 -10.63 27.79
N SER A 129 -1.70 -10.78 27.96
CA SER A 129 -1.05 -11.17 29.20
C SER A 129 0.45 -10.84 29.21
N SER A 130 0.93 -10.32 30.33
CA SER A 130 2.10 -10.90 30.99
C SER A 130 1.76 -11.10 32.46
N SER A 131 2.07 -12.30 32.94
CA SER A 131 1.76 -12.82 34.25
C SER A 131 2.77 -12.34 35.30
N SER A 132 2.29 -11.70 36.35
CA SER A 132 2.90 -11.79 37.68
C SER A 132 1.82 -11.64 38.75
N SER A 133 1.53 -12.76 39.40
CA SER A 133 0.69 -12.92 40.58
C SER A 133 1.15 -12.03 41.73
N SER A 134 0.24 -11.23 42.29
CA SER A 134 0.35 -10.68 43.66
C SER A 134 -1.03 -10.29 44.17
N SER A 135 -1.42 -10.93 45.27
CA SER A 135 -2.74 -10.92 45.89
C SER A 135 -2.92 -9.76 46.87
N GLY A 136 -4.15 -9.25 46.97
CA GLY A 136 -4.63 -8.33 48.03
C GLY A 136 -4.92 -6.94 47.48
N GLY A 137 -6.03 -6.25 47.75
CA GLY A 137 -7.19 -6.48 48.61
C GLY A 137 -7.83 -5.11 48.86
N GLY A 138 -9.16 -5.00 48.79
CA GLY A 138 -9.95 -4.00 49.51
C GLY A 138 -10.13 -2.59 48.93
N GLY A 139 -11.40 -2.23 48.69
CA GLY A 139 -12.03 -1.07 49.36
C GLY A 139 -12.11 0.29 48.66
N GLY A 140 -13.34 0.72 48.36
CA GLY A 140 -13.85 1.98 48.92
C GLY A 140 -13.84 3.26 48.07
N SER A 141 -15.05 3.62 47.61
CA SER A 141 -15.71 4.92 47.76
C SER A 141 -15.24 6.18 46.99
N SER A 142 -16.22 6.71 46.26
CA SER A 142 -16.56 8.12 45.96
C SER A 142 -15.93 9.22 46.83
N SER A 143 -15.57 10.36 46.22
CA SER A 143 -16.27 11.64 46.45
C SER A 143 -15.68 12.82 45.66
N SER A 144 -16.60 13.71 45.34
CA SER A 144 -16.54 15.05 44.77
C SER A 144 -15.82 16.13 45.60
N SER A 145 -15.59 17.27 44.93
CA SER A 145 -15.69 18.66 45.47
C SER A 145 -14.42 19.38 45.99
N SER A 146 -14.08 20.44 45.24
CA SER A 146 -13.99 21.84 45.72
C SER A 146 -12.79 22.37 46.52
N SER A 147 -12.27 23.49 46.00
CA SER A 147 -12.01 24.80 46.66
C SER A 147 -10.78 25.05 47.54
N GLY A 148 -10.17 26.24 47.30
CA GLY A 148 -9.24 26.99 48.17
C GLY A 148 -7.79 26.97 47.65
N GLY A 149 -7.01 28.05 47.57
CA GLY A 149 -7.12 29.45 47.98
C GLY A 149 -5.70 30.03 48.17
N GLY A 150 -5.46 31.28 47.76
CA GLY A 150 -4.52 32.23 48.39
C GLY A 150 -3.01 32.16 48.10
N GLY A 151 -2.42 33.32 47.72
CA GLY A 151 -1.25 33.83 48.42
C GLY A 151 0.03 34.12 47.62
N GLY A 152 0.24 35.39 47.28
CA GLY A 152 1.51 36.09 47.52
C GLY A 152 2.71 35.74 46.65
N ALA A 153 2.89 36.54 45.59
CA ALA A 153 4.14 36.65 44.85
C ALA A 153 5.31 36.98 45.79
N ARG A 154 6.32 36.11 45.84
CA ARG A 154 7.62 36.41 46.40
C ARG A 154 8.68 36.08 45.36
N THR A 155 9.04 37.12 44.62
CA THR A 155 10.15 37.20 43.67
C THR A 155 11.44 36.80 44.40
N THR A 156 11.87 35.56 44.22
CA THR A 156 13.23 35.14 44.54
C THR A 156 13.89 34.75 43.24
N THR A 157 14.63 35.71 42.70
CA THR A 157 15.55 35.56 41.59
C THR A 157 16.59 34.51 41.96
N THR A 158 16.28 33.25 41.68
CA THR A 158 17.29 32.20 41.59
C THR A 158 17.53 32.01 40.11
N GLN A 159 18.66 32.51 39.64
CA GLN A 159 19.23 32.13 38.35
C GLN A 159 19.56 30.63 38.42
N GLN A 160 18.56 29.78 38.19
CA GLN A 160 18.82 28.41 37.80
C GLN A 160 18.91 28.42 36.27
N ASN A 161 20.12 28.12 35.81
CA ASN A 161 20.39 27.60 34.48
C ASN A 161 19.38 26.48 34.21
N THR A 162 18.26 26.81 33.58
CA THR A 162 17.29 25.87 33.05
C THR A 162 17.94 25.23 31.84
N GLN A 163 18.88 24.33 32.10
CA GLN A 163 19.20 23.26 31.17
C GLN A 163 17.89 22.48 31.07
N ALA A 164 17.05 22.88 30.11
CA ALA A 164 15.85 22.15 29.77
C ALA A 164 16.33 20.72 29.55
N THR A 165 15.99 19.83 30.48
CA THR A 165 16.13 18.40 30.29
C THR A 165 15.33 18.09 29.05
N ALA A 166 16.01 18.05 27.91
CA ALA A 166 15.38 17.69 26.66
C ALA A 166 14.74 16.32 26.91
N CYS A 167 13.44 16.22 26.68
CA CYS A 167 12.75 14.95 26.83
C CYS A 167 13.39 13.99 25.84
N GLU A 168 14.09 12.99 26.35
CA GLU A 168 14.73 11.99 25.52
C GLU A 168 13.67 10.99 25.08
N GLU A 169 13.34 10.99 23.79
CA GLU A 169 12.37 10.08 23.20
C GLU A 169 12.79 8.64 23.43
N LYS A 170 11.86 7.82 23.93
CA LYS A 170 12.09 6.39 24.14
C LYS A 170 11.04 5.59 23.37
N TRP A 171 11.43 5.14 22.19
CA TRP A 171 10.55 4.42 21.29
C TRP A 171 10.50 2.92 21.58
N GLU A 172 9.31 2.40 21.84
CA GLU A 172 9.01 0.98 21.85
C GLU A 172 8.18 0.64 20.62
N CYS A 173 8.67 -0.28 19.79
CA CYS A 173 8.00 -0.68 18.56
C CYS A 173 7.41 -2.09 18.71
N SER A 174 6.25 -2.30 18.09
CA SER A 174 5.67 -3.64 17.91
C SER A 174 6.57 -4.51 17.02
N ASP A 175 6.24 -5.81 16.99
CA ASP A 175 6.72 -6.69 15.93
C ASP A 175 6.30 -6.17 14.54
N TRP A 176 7.06 -6.57 13.53
CA TRP A 176 6.70 -6.30 12.14
C TRP A 176 5.45 -7.09 11.77
N LEU A 177 4.47 -6.41 11.17
CA LEU A 177 3.30 -7.04 10.55
C LEU A 177 3.75 -7.89 9.34
N GLU A 178 2.85 -8.75 8.86
CA GLU A 178 3.10 -9.54 7.66
C GLU A 178 3.43 -8.67 6.44
N CYS A 179 4.25 -9.23 5.55
CA CYS A 179 4.65 -8.59 4.31
C CYS A 179 3.47 -8.49 3.34
N ILE A 180 2.81 -7.32 3.29
CA ILE A 180 1.68 -7.06 2.39
C ILE A 180 2.12 -6.11 1.29
N GLY A 181 2.03 -6.54 0.03
CA GLY A 181 2.39 -5.70 -1.12
C GLY A 181 3.88 -5.35 -1.20
N GLY A 182 4.76 -6.17 -0.59
CA GLY A 182 6.21 -5.93 -0.56
C GLY A 182 6.68 -4.95 0.51
N VAL A 183 5.79 -4.54 1.42
CA VAL A 183 6.13 -3.68 2.56
C VAL A 183 5.63 -4.29 3.86
N GLU A 184 6.50 -4.37 4.87
CA GLU A 184 6.14 -4.68 6.25
C GLU A 184 6.01 -3.38 7.03
N LYS A 185 4.98 -3.31 7.87
CA LYS A 185 4.73 -2.15 8.75
C LYS A 185 4.84 -2.54 10.21
N ARG A 186 5.26 -1.61 11.06
CA ARG A 186 5.20 -1.76 12.53
C ARG A 186 4.76 -0.45 13.16
N VAL A 187 4.30 -0.50 14.40
CA VAL A 187 3.86 0.69 15.15
C VAL A 187 4.91 1.00 16.22
N CYS A 188 5.41 2.24 16.26
CA CYS A 188 6.33 2.70 17.29
C CYS A 188 5.64 3.73 18.19
N THR A 189 5.72 3.54 19.51
CA THR A 189 5.13 4.42 20.53
C THR A 189 6.24 5.02 21.40
N ASP A 190 6.24 6.34 21.56
CA ASP A 190 7.12 7.03 22.50
C ASP A 190 6.60 6.86 23.93
N THR A 191 7.31 6.06 24.71
CA THR A 191 6.99 5.77 26.12
C THR A 191 7.22 6.95 27.06
N ASN A 192 7.99 7.96 26.63
CA ASN A 192 8.24 9.15 27.43
C ASN A 192 7.30 10.32 27.06
N ASN A 193 6.41 10.15 26.07
CA ASN A 193 5.43 11.15 25.64
C ASN A 193 6.05 12.54 25.37
N CYS A 194 7.26 12.57 24.82
CA CYS A 194 8.03 13.78 24.54
C CYS A 194 7.41 14.64 23.43
N GLY A 195 6.63 14.02 22.52
CA GLY A 195 5.91 14.72 21.45
C GLY A 195 6.80 15.19 20.29
N THR A 196 8.06 14.75 20.27
CA THR A 196 9.01 14.96 19.17
C THR A 196 9.24 13.64 18.42
N GLU A 197 9.72 13.69 17.18
CA GLU A 197 9.95 12.50 16.33
C GLU A 197 11.43 12.36 15.88
N ASN A 198 12.36 13.01 16.57
CA ASN A 198 13.76 13.13 16.15
C ASN A 198 14.48 11.77 16.15
N ASN A 199 14.13 10.87 17.05
CA ASN A 199 14.72 9.54 17.21
C ASN A 199 13.73 8.41 16.84
N LYS A 200 12.62 8.73 16.16
CA LYS A 200 11.59 7.75 15.81
C LYS A 200 12.14 6.70 14.83
N PRO A 201 12.10 5.38 15.16
CA PRO A 201 12.50 4.33 14.24
C PRO A 201 11.58 4.25 13.01
N SER A 202 12.08 3.73 11.89
CA SER A 202 11.25 3.54 10.69
C SER A 202 10.10 2.55 10.94
N GLU A 203 8.91 2.93 10.52
CA GLU A 203 7.68 2.14 10.65
C GLU A 203 7.36 1.33 9.39
N GLU A 204 8.13 1.51 8.31
CA GLU A 204 7.97 0.80 7.04
C GLU A 204 9.33 0.25 6.60
N LYS A 205 9.34 -0.99 6.09
CA LYS A 205 10.50 -1.58 5.41
C LYS A 205 10.04 -2.44 4.24
N GLU A 206 10.89 -2.54 3.21
CA GLU A 206 10.65 -3.47 2.12
C GLU A 206 10.85 -4.92 2.58
N CYS A 207 10.01 -5.81 2.07
CA CYS A 207 10.02 -7.23 2.37
C CYS A 207 9.77 -8.03 1.09
N LYS A 208 10.19 -9.30 1.10
CA LYS A 208 9.91 -10.22 -0.01
C LYS A 208 8.65 -11.01 0.32
N VAL A 209 7.58 -10.77 -0.43
CA VAL A 209 6.39 -11.62 -0.37
C VAL A 209 6.78 -12.99 -0.94
N GLU A 210 7.03 -13.96 -0.07
CA GLU A 210 7.13 -15.35 -0.48
C GLU A 210 5.72 -15.80 -0.84
N ASN A 211 5.38 -15.67 -2.12
CA ASN A 211 4.09 -16.04 -2.66
C ASN A 211 3.75 -17.50 -2.25
N PRO A 212 2.71 -17.76 -1.44
CA PRO A 212 2.29 -19.10 -1.05
C PRO A 212 1.55 -19.75 -2.24
N GLY A 213 2.30 -19.97 -3.33
CA GLY A 213 1.76 -20.32 -4.63
C GLY A 213 2.77 -21.07 -5.47
N THR A 214 3.50 -22.00 -4.88
CA THR A 214 4.17 -23.06 -5.65
C THR A 214 4.32 -24.33 -4.80
N GLN A 215 3.20 -24.85 -4.30
CA GLN A 215 3.13 -26.29 -4.07
C GLN A 215 3.10 -26.98 -5.45
N SER A 216 4.32 -27.18 -5.95
CA SER A 216 4.67 -28.18 -6.95
C SER A 216 4.17 -29.53 -6.43
N GLY A 217 3.01 -29.99 -6.92
CA GLY A 217 2.45 -31.20 -6.36
C GLY A 217 1.09 -31.66 -6.87
N ILE A 218 0.59 -31.26 -8.04
CA ILE A 218 -0.50 -32.00 -8.68
C ILE A 218 -0.27 -32.05 -10.20
N THR A 219 0.46 -33.07 -10.64
CA THR A 219 0.33 -33.61 -11.99
C THR A 219 -1.06 -34.21 -12.15
N GLY A 220 -1.96 -33.48 -12.79
CA GLY A 220 -3.29 -33.94 -13.17
C GLY A 220 -3.84 -33.03 -14.26
N ALA A 221 -4.14 -33.61 -15.42
CA ALA A 221 -4.37 -32.95 -16.69
C ALA A 221 -5.48 -31.88 -16.72
N VAL A 222 -5.41 -31.08 -17.80
CA VAL A 222 -6.49 -30.38 -18.52
C VAL A 222 -6.45 -28.83 -18.46
N THR A 223 -5.71 -28.27 -19.43
CA THR A 223 -6.06 -27.17 -20.36
C THR A 223 -6.47 -25.78 -19.84
N GLY A 224 -5.70 -24.74 -20.23
CA GLY A 224 -6.17 -23.34 -20.23
C GLY A 224 -5.03 -22.31 -20.29
N ILE A 225 -4.38 -22.17 -21.44
CA ILE A 225 -3.26 -21.26 -21.68
C ILE A 225 -3.77 -19.82 -21.81
N ILE A 226 -3.54 -18.97 -20.80
CA ILE A 226 -3.04 -17.59 -20.96
C ILE A 226 -2.72 -17.00 -19.59
N ASN A 227 -1.44 -16.81 -19.27
CA ASN A 227 -0.88 -15.58 -18.71
C ASN A 227 0.57 -15.79 -18.23
N GLY A 228 1.45 -14.85 -18.59
CA GLY A 228 2.78 -14.73 -17.99
C GLY A 228 3.96 -15.05 -18.88
N VAL A 229 4.00 -14.54 -20.12
CA VAL A 229 5.27 -14.53 -20.89
C VAL A 229 6.20 -13.45 -20.32
N LYS A 230 6.89 -13.79 -19.22
CA LYS A 230 8.09 -13.09 -18.73
C LYS A 230 9.37 -13.79 -19.21
N ASN A 231 9.35 -14.38 -20.41
CA ASN A 231 10.51 -15.10 -20.94
C ASN A 231 11.21 -14.26 -22.00
N LYS A 232 12.46 -13.83 -21.71
CA LYS A 232 13.39 -13.22 -22.68
C LYS A 232 13.47 -14.01 -24.00
N THR A 233 13.17 -15.30 -23.96
CA THR A 233 13.07 -16.22 -25.11
C THR A 233 11.98 -15.83 -26.11
N VAL A 234 10.84 -15.29 -25.67
CA VAL A 234 9.76 -14.85 -26.58
C VAL A 234 10.08 -13.50 -27.21
N LEU A 235 10.80 -12.62 -26.49
CA LEU A 235 11.35 -11.40 -27.06
C LEU A 235 12.37 -11.70 -28.17
N LEU A 236 13.26 -12.66 -27.93
CA LEU A 236 14.21 -13.15 -28.95
C LEU A 236 13.49 -13.81 -30.14
N ALA A 237 12.46 -14.61 -29.88
CA ALA A 237 11.65 -15.23 -30.95
C ALA A 237 10.92 -14.17 -31.80
N GLY A 238 10.38 -13.12 -31.16
CA GLY A 238 9.77 -11.97 -31.85
C GLY A 238 10.78 -11.22 -32.73
N ILE A 239 11.99 -10.96 -32.21
CA ILE A 239 13.07 -10.31 -32.99
C ILE A 239 13.48 -11.18 -34.18
N ILE A 240 13.65 -12.50 -34.00
CA ILE A 240 14.01 -13.43 -35.08
C ILE A 240 12.90 -13.46 -36.14
N PHE A 241 11.63 -13.44 -35.73
CA PHE A 241 10.50 -13.42 -36.66
C PHE A 241 10.46 -12.14 -37.50
N VAL A 242 10.70 -10.98 -36.88
CA VAL A 242 10.77 -9.69 -37.58
C VAL A 242 11.95 -9.64 -38.56
N LEU A 243 13.12 -10.13 -38.16
CA LEU A 243 14.29 -10.23 -39.04
C LEU A 243 14.04 -11.20 -40.20
N GLY A 244 13.34 -12.32 -39.96
CA GLY A 244 12.94 -13.27 -41.00
C GLY A 244 12.04 -12.64 -42.06
N ILE A 245 11.03 -11.87 -41.65
CA ILE A 245 10.16 -11.14 -42.58
C ILE A 245 10.95 -10.07 -43.37
N ALA A 246 11.89 -9.38 -42.73
CA ALA A 246 12.75 -8.40 -43.41
C ALA A 246 13.63 -9.05 -44.48
N VAL A 247 14.23 -10.21 -44.21
CA VAL A 247 15.02 -10.95 -45.21
C VAL A 247 14.14 -11.45 -46.34
N LEU A 248 12.96 -12.00 -46.02
CA LEU A 248 12.00 -12.50 -47.03
C LEU A 248 11.58 -11.38 -47.99
N THR A 249 11.26 -10.19 -47.46
CA THR A 249 10.87 -9.04 -48.29
C THR A 249 12.01 -8.55 -49.17
N ILE A 250 13.26 -8.55 -48.69
CA ILE A 250 14.45 -8.24 -49.51
C ILE A 250 14.61 -9.25 -50.66
N VAL A 251 14.44 -10.54 -50.39
CA VAL A 251 14.54 -11.61 -51.40
C VAL A 251 13.44 -11.47 -52.45
N PHE A 252 12.19 -11.22 -52.04
CA PHE A 252 11.08 -10.97 -52.97
C PHE A 252 11.30 -9.72 -53.82
N ARG A 253 11.83 -8.63 -53.24
CA ARG A 253 12.20 -7.42 -54.00
C ARG A 253 13.33 -7.69 -54.99
N LYS A 254 14.31 -8.54 -54.63
CA LYS A 254 15.40 -8.93 -55.54
C LYS A 254 14.89 -9.83 -56.68
N LYS A 255 13.98 -10.78 -56.37
CA LYS A 255 13.36 -11.67 -57.35
C LYS A 255 12.54 -10.87 -58.38
N ASN A 256 11.70 -9.93 -57.92
CA ASN A 256 10.90 -9.09 -58.82
C ASN A 256 11.75 -8.16 -59.69
N ASN A 257 12.87 -7.65 -59.18
CA ASN A 257 13.83 -6.89 -59.98
C ASN A 257 14.53 -7.75 -61.05
N PHE A 258 14.80 -9.02 -60.76
CA PHE A 258 15.43 -9.93 -61.72
C PHE A 258 14.48 -10.32 -62.86
N THR A 259 13.19 -10.49 -62.57
CA THR A 259 12.18 -10.80 -63.61
C THR A 259 11.98 -9.64 -64.60
N MET A 260 12.13 -8.38 -64.14
CA MET A 260 12.02 -7.19 -65.00
C MET A 260 13.21 -6.99 -65.95
N ASN A 261 14.38 -7.57 -65.66
CA ASN A 261 15.58 -7.47 -66.51
C ASN A 261 15.67 -8.57 -67.60
N ARG A 262 14.70 -9.48 -67.69
CA ARG A 262 14.61 -10.51 -68.74
C ARG A 262 13.59 -10.20 -69.84
N ILE A 263 12.91 -9.05 -69.78
CA ILE A 263 11.88 -8.61 -70.75
C ILE A 263 12.35 -7.34 -71.50
N LYS A 264 13.66 -7.18 -71.69
CA LYS A 264 14.27 -6.16 -72.54
C LYS A 264 15.31 -6.79 -73.44
#